data_AF-A0A920STC3-F1
#
_entry.id   AF-A0A920STC3-F1
#
_cell.length_a   1.000
_cell.length_b   1.000
_cell.length_c   1.000
_cell.angle_alpha   90.00
_cell.angle_beta   90.00
_cell.angle_gamma   90.00
#
_symmetry.space_group_name_H-M   'P 1'
#
loop_
_entity.id
_entity.type
_entity.pdbx_description
1 polymer ?
#
loop_
_entity_poly.entity_id
_entity_poly.type
_entity_poly.pdbx_seq_one_letter_code
_entity_poly.pdbx_strand_id
1 'polypeptide(L)'
;MGVEPFNVASSVHLIMAQRLVRRLCQQCRQQADHPHEALLSAGFEENDIEDLTVYEPVGCDECVAGYKGRTGVYQVLPITETMIGLILRGAEQDRIEQQAADEGVRLLDSRDSKK
;
A
#
# COMPACT_ATOMS: atom_id res chain seq x y z
N MET A 1 0.55 4.22 25.24
CA MET A 1 0.03 5.60 25.13
C MET A 1 -1.17 5.88 26.03
N GLY A 2 -1.78 4.87 26.68
CA GLY A 2 -2.76 5.07 27.75
C GLY A 2 -4.09 5.70 27.32
N VAL A 3 -4.40 5.66 26.02
CA VAL A 3 -5.64 6.21 25.47
C VAL A 3 -6.73 5.16 25.59
N GLU A 4 -7.86 5.53 26.19
CA GLU A 4 -9.03 4.67 26.30
C GLU A 4 -9.62 4.36 24.91
N PRO A 5 -10.04 3.11 24.62
CA PRO A 5 -10.58 2.72 23.31
C PRO A 5 -11.77 3.55 22.85
N PHE A 6 -12.64 3.97 23.78
CA PHE A 6 -13.77 4.83 23.46
C PHE A 6 -13.35 6.16 22.83
N ASN A 7 -12.27 6.77 23.31
CA ASN A 7 -11.77 8.03 22.75
C ASN A 7 -11.24 7.84 21.33
N VAL A 8 -10.64 6.69 21.03
CA VAL A 8 -10.21 6.35 19.67
C VAL A 8 -11.43 6.22 18.77
N ALA A 9 -12.43 5.45 19.19
CA ALA A 9 -13.66 5.23 18.43
C ALA A 9 -14.50 6.50 18.21
N SER A 10 -14.54 7.42 19.18
CA SER A 10 -15.37 8.63 19.09
C SER A 10 -14.71 9.78 18.34
N SER A 11 -13.38 9.80 18.25
CA SER A 11 -12.63 10.99 17.80
C SER A 11 -11.79 10.76 16.55
N VAL A 12 -11.52 9.51 16.18
CA VAL A 12 -10.77 9.18 14.97
C VAL A 12 -11.74 8.79 13.87
N HIS A 13 -11.78 9.56 12.79
CA HIS A 13 -12.59 9.24 11.62
C HIS A 13 -11.84 8.41 10.58
N LEU A 14 -10.52 8.59 10.50
CA LEU A 14 -9.69 8.02 9.44
C LEU A 14 -8.24 8.00 9.89
N ILE A 15 -7.55 6.90 9.60
CA ILE A 15 -6.12 6.73 9.82
C ILE A 15 -5.45 6.63 8.45
N MET A 16 -4.38 7.40 8.25
CA MET A 16 -3.54 7.28 7.05
C MET A 16 -2.16 6.79 7.42
N ALA A 17 -1.69 5.77 6.70
CA ALA A 17 -0.29 5.40 6.68
C ALA A 17 0.31 5.78 5.32
N GLN A 18 1.56 6.25 5.32
CA GLN A 18 2.22 6.69 4.09
C GLN A 18 3.68 6.26 4.03
N ARG A 19 4.16 5.98 2.82
CA ARG A 19 5.58 5.85 2.49
C ARG A 19 5.92 6.70 1.28
N LEU A 20 7.10 7.32 1.30
CA LEU A 20 7.63 8.03 0.15
C LEU A 20 8.54 7.11 -0.65
N VAL A 21 8.22 6.94 -1.93
CA VAL A 21 9.03 6.14 -2.86
C VAL A 21 9.68 7.04 -3.90
N ARG A 22 10.84 6.62 -4.42
CA ARG A 22 11.53 7.32 -5.50
C ARG A 22 10.71 7.19 -6.78
N ARG A 23 10.53 8.29 -7.51
CA ARG A 23 9.81 8.28 -8.79
C ARG A 23 10.79 8.09 -9.93
N LEU A 24 10.52 7.13 -10.82
CA LEU A 24 11.32 6.92 -12.02
C LEU A 24 11.37 8.19 -12.87
N CYS A 25 12.55 8.47 -13.42
CA CYS A 25 12.76 9.56 -14.34
C CYS A 25 11.96 9.32 -15.63
N GLN A 26 11.10 10.27 -16.00
CA GLN A 26 10.25 10.14 -17.19
C GLN A 26 11.02 10.26 -18.50
N GLN A 27 12.25 10.82 -18.46
CA GLN A 27 13.08 11.03 -19.65
C GLN A 27 13.90 9.78 -20.02
N CYS A 28 14.32 8.98 -19.04
CA CYS A 28 15.25 7.85 -19.27
C CYS A 28 14.75 6.49 -18.79
N ARG A 29 13.53 6.40 -18.24
CA ARG A 29 12.94 5.09 -17.93
C ARG A 29 12.85 4.24 -19.20
N GLN A 30 13.11 2.95 -19.06
CA GLN A 30 12.95 1.98 -20.14
C GLN A 30 12.04 0.85 -19.68
N GLN A 31 11.36 0.23 -20.63
CA GLN A 31 10.53 -0.94 -20.34
C GLN A 31 11.45 -2.07 -19.88
N ALA A 32 11.09 -2.67 -18.75
CA ALA A 32 11.79 -3.80 -18.17
C ALA A 32 10.94 -5.05 -18.33
N ASP A 33 11.58 -6.14 -18.71
CA ASP A 33 10.95 -7.46 -18.69
C ASP A 33 11.30 -8.14 -17.36
N HIS A 34 10.27 -8.60 -16.65
CA HIS A 34 10.42 -9.30 -15.38
C HIS A 34 9.82 -10.69 -15.50
N PRO A 35 10.46 -11.73 -14.93
CA PRO A 35 9.88 -13.05 -14.89
C PRO A 35 8.48 -13.02 -14.28
N HIS A 36 7.54 -13.73 -14.91
CA HIS A 36 6.16 -13.82 -14.44
C HIS A 36 6.06 -14.20 -12.95
N GLU A 37 6.88 -15.16 -12.52
CA GLU A 37 6.97 -15.59 -11.11
C GLU A 37 7.41 -14.45 -10.17
N ALA A 38 8.30 -13.57 -10.61
CA ALA A 38 8.72 -12.43 -9.82
C ALA A 38 7.58 -11.42 -9.62
N LEU A 39 6.76 -11.20 -10.66
CA LEU A 39 5.59 -10.32 -10.58
C LEU A 39 4.49 -10.91 -9.69
N LEU A 40 4.21 -12.20 -9.80
CA LEU A 40 3.31 -12.90 -8.87
C LEU A 40 3.79 -12.78 -7.42
N SER A 41 5.09 -12.99 -7.17
CA SER A 41 5.68 -12.86 -5.84
C SER A 41 5.64 -11.43 -5.29
N ALA A 42 5.64 -10.43 -6.18
CA ALA A 42 5.50 -9.02 -5.83
C ALA A 42 4.05 -8.61 -5.55
N GLY A 43 3.10 -9.44 -6.00
CA GLY A 43 1.71 -9.40 -5.61
C GLY A 43 0.71 -8.98 -6.70
N PHE A 44 1.12 -9.06 -7.96
CA PHE A 44 0.22 -8.88 -9.10
C PHE A 44 -0.67 -10.12 -9.29
N GLU A 45 -1.91 -9.93 -9.70
CA GLU A 45 -2.80 -11.01 -10.10
C GLU A 45 -2.43 -11.52 -11.51
N GLU A 46 -2.61 -12.82 -11.79
CA GLU A 46 -2.27 -13.42 -13.09
C GLU A 46 -2.90 -12.66 -14.27
N ASN A 47 -4.16 -12.25 -14.13
CA ASN A 47 -4.90 -11.54 -15.17
C ASN A 47 -4.35 -10.14 -15.46
N ASP A 48 -3.67 -9.52 -14.49
CA ASP A 48 -3.11 -8.18 -14.65
C ASP A 48 -1.71 -8.20 -15.29
N ILE A 49 -1.02 -9.35 -15.27
CA ILE A 49 0.38 -9.44 -15.71
C ILE A 49 0.51 -9.32 -17.24
N GLU A 50 -0.42 -9.88 -18.00
CA GLU A 50 -0.35 -9.86 -19.48
C GLU A 50 -0.33 -8.45 -20.06
N ASP A 51 -1.08 -7.52 -19.43
CA ASP A 51 -1.15 -6.10 -19.83
C ASP A 51 -0.18 -5.20 -19.05
N LEU A 52 0.61 -5.75 -18.12
CA LEU A 52 1.47 -4.97 -17.23
C LEU A 52 2.75 -4.52 -17.96
N THR A 53 2.92 -3.19 -18.07
CA THR A 53 4.19 -2.59 -18.51
C THR A 53 4.99 -2.10 -17.30
N VAL A 54 6.07 -2.79 -16.97
CA VAL A 54 7.02 -2.37 -15.93
C VAL A 54 8.18 -1.58 -16.53
N TYR A 55 8.72 -0.64 -15.76
CA TYR A 55 9.84 0.20 -16.16
C TYR A 55 10.97 0.13 -15.15
N GLU A 56 12.20 0.29 -15.63
CA GLU A 56 13.42 0.32 -14.81
C GLU A 56 14.21 1.63 -14.96
N PRO A 57 15.04 1.99 -13.95
CA PRO A 57 15.89 3.17 -14.01
C PRO A 57 17.15 2.92 -14.85
N VAL A 58 17.42 3.79 -15.84
CA VAL A 58 18.68 3.75 -16.61
C VAL A 58 19.66 4.84 -16.16
N GLY A 59 19.17 6.08 -15.99
CA GLY A 59 20.00 7.24 -15.64
C GLY A 59 20.27 8.18 -16.82
N CYS A 60 20.30 9.47 -16.53
CA CYS A 60 20.62 10.54 -17.48
C CYS A 60 20.99 11.83 -16.69
N ASP A 61 21.44 12.86 -17.40
CA ASP A 61 21.89 14.14 -16.80
C ASP A 61 20.78 14.90 -16.04
N GLU A 62 19.51 14.54 -16.29
CA GLU A 62 18.34 15.17 -15.68
C GLU A 62 17.90 14.55 -14.34
N CYS A 63 18.53 13.45 -13.90
CA CYS A 63 18.08 12.66 -12.74
C CYS A 63 19.22 12.12 -11.88
N VAL A 64 18.88 11.58 -10.70
CA VAL A 64 19.84 10.93 -9.80
C VAL A 64 19.61 9.42 -9.87
N ALA A 65 20.54 8.70 -10.52
CA ALA A 65 20.49 7.25 -10.69
C ALA A 65 19.15 6.73 -11.27
N GLY A 66 18.60 7.45 -12.25
CA GLY A 66 17.34 7.09 -12.91
C GLY A 66 16.07 7.51 -12.17
N TYR A 67 16.18 8.26 -11.07
CA TYR A 67 15.03 8.76 -10.30
C TYR A 67 14.98 10.30 -10.25
N LYS A 68 13.78 10.86 -10.38
CA LYS A 68 13.53 12.32 -10.31
C LYS A 68 12.29 12.63 -9.49
N GLY A 69 12.53 13.04 -8.24
CA GLY A 69 11.50 13.32 -7.25
C GLY A 69 11.04 12.10 -6.47
N ARG A 70 10.01 12.29 -5.66
CA ARG A 70 9.37 11.25 -4.85
C ARG A 70 7.86 11.30 -5.04
N THR A 71 7.20 10.19 -4.83
CA THR A 71 5.73 10.10 -4.77
C THR A 71 5.33 9.37 -3.50
N GLY A 72 4.14 9.67 -2.97
CA GLY A 72 3.57 8.97 -1.84
C GLY A 72 2.82 7.72 -2.28
N VAL A 73 2.95 6.66 -1.51
CA VAL A 73 2.02 5.53 -1.48
C VAL A 73 1.25 5.63 -0.16
N TYR A 74 -0.06 5.48 -0.22
CA TYR A 74 -0.96 5.76 0.89
C TYR A 74 -1.84 4.55 1.15
N GLN A 75 -1.98 4.22 2.43
CA GLN A 75 -3.04 3.38 2.95
C GLN A 75 -4.00 4.29 3.70
N VAL A 76 -5.29 4.13 3.41
CA VAL A 76 -6.36 4.94 3.97
C VAL A 76 -7.33 3.99 4.66
N LEU A 77 -7.39 4.06 5.99
CA LEU A 77 -8.23 3.22 6.84
C LEU A 77 -9.34 4.08 7.46
N PRO A 78 -10.56 4.08 6.89
CA PRO A 78 -11.72 4.70 7.51
C PRO A 78 -12.10 3.97 8.81
N ILE A 79 -12.55 4.72 9.82
CA ILE A 79 -13.08 4.14 11.05
C ILE A 79 -14.60 4.00 10.89
N THR A 80 -15.02 2.86 10.34
CA THR A 80 -16.43 2.49 10.13
C THR A 80 -17.11 2.11 11.45
N GLU A 81 -18.44 1.97 11.44
CA GLU A 81 -19.18 1.48 12.61
C GLU A 81 -18.72 0.09 13.06
N THR A 82 -18.41 -0.80 12.12
CA THR A 82 -17.87 -2.13 12.42
C THR A 82 -16.50 -2.04 13.07
N MET A 83 -15.63 -1.16 12.54
CA MET A 83 -14.31 -0.89 13.11
C MET A 83 -14.40 -0.33 14.54
N ILE A 84 -15.32 0.61 14.77
CA ILE A 84 -15.62 1.15 16.11
C ILE A 84 -16.00 0.02 17.07
N GLY A 85 -16.88 -0.88 16.64
CA GLY A 85 -17.28 -2.03 17.45
C GLY A 85 -16.11 -2.95 17.80
N LEU A 86 -15.13 -3.13 16.90
CA LEU A 86 -13.91 -3.90 17.19
C LEU A 86 -12.99 -3.17 18.17
N ILE A 87 -12.77 -1.87 17.98
CA ILE A 87 -11.96 -1.04 18.88
C ILE A 87 -12.53 -1.05 20.31
N LEU A 88 -13.84 -0.84 20.47
CA LEU A 88 -14.50 -0.84 21.77
C LEU A 88 -14.43 -2.18 22.50
N ARG A 89 -14.36 -3.29 21.77
CA ARG A 89 -14.19 -4.64 22.32
C ARG A 89 -12.73 -4.99 22.62
N GLY A 90 -11.78 -4.11 22.31
CA GLY A 90 -10.36 -4.39 22.46
C GLY A 90 -9.90 -5.52 21.55
N ALA A 91 -10.41 -5.58 20.31
CA ALA A 91 -10.02 -6.60 19.36
C ALA A 91 -8.51 -6.58 19.08
N GLU A 92 -7.95 -7.77 18.90
CA GLU A 92 -6.55 -7.95 18.47
C GLU A 92 -6.32 -7.37 17.07
N GLN A 93 -5.06 -7.01 16.80
CA GLN A 93 -4.65 -6.37 15.54
C GLN A 93 -5.10 -7.16 14.30
N ASP A 94 -4.91 -8.48 14.28
CA ASP A 94 -5.30 -9.34 13.14
C ASP A 94 -6.79 -9.21 12.78
N ARG A 95 -7.66 -8.94 13.77
CA ARG A 95 -9.10 -8.76 13.54
C ARG A 95 -9.42 -7.40 12.92
N ILE A 96 -8.67 -6.37 13.31
CA ILE A 96 -8.76 -5.03 12.71
C ILE A 96 -8.27 -5.09 11.26
N GLU A 97 -7.16 -5.78 11.00
CA GLU A 97 -6.61 -5.97 9.65
C GLU A 97 -7.55 -6.75 8.75
N GLN A 98 -8.12 -7.86 9.24
CA GLN A 98 -9.11 -8.63 8.47
C GLN A 98 -10.33 -7.77 8.13
N GLN A 99 -10.85 -7.00 9.09
CA GLN A 99 -11.99 -6.11 8.83
C GLN A 99 -11.64 -5.04 7.79
N ALA A 100 -10.43 -4.47 7.86
CA ALA A 100 -9.96 -3.52 6.86
C ALA A 100 -9.88 -4.16 5.46
N ALA A 101 -9.37 -5.38 5.35
CA ALA A 101 -9.32 -6.13 4.10
C ALA A 101 -10.73 -6.44 3.55
N ASP A 102 -11.65 -6.86 4.42
CA ASP A 102 -13.05 -7.12 4.05
C ASP A 102 -13.77 -5.84 3.57
N GLU A 103 -13.37 -4.67 4.09
CA GLU A 103 -13.83 -3.34 3.66
C GLU A 103 -13.06 -2.81 2.43
N GLY A 104 -12.13 -3.58 1.87
CA GLY A 104 -11.37 -3.23 0.67
C GLY A 104 -10.26 -2.20 0.89
N VAL A 105 -9.81 -2.01 2.13
CA VAL A 105 -8.67 -1.14 2.44
C VAL A 105 -7.40 -1.75 1.87
N ARG A 106 -6.74 -1.01 0.99
CA ARG A 106 -5.45 -1.42 0.42
C ARG A 106 -4.33 -1.17 1.42
N LEU A 107 -3.55 -2.22 1.71
CA LEU A 107 -2.40 -2.14 2.60
C LEU A 107 -1.20 -1.45 1.94
N LEU A 108 -0.31 -0.92 2.77
CA LEU A 108 0.91 -0.24 2.32
C LEU A 108 2.03 -1.21 1.93
N ASP A 109 1.97 -2.45 2.43
CA ASP A 109 2.83 -3.55 2.00
C ASP A 109 2.06 -4.50 1.07
N SER A 110 2.69 -4.88 -0.03
CA SER A 110 2.14 -5.81 -1.02
C SER A 110 2.17 -7.27 -0.55
N ARG A 111 1.92 -7.52 0.74
CA ARG A 111 2.01 -8.86 1.35
C ARG A 111 0.70 -9.65 1.38
N ASP A 112 -0.40 -9.08 0.89
CA ASP A 112 -1.70 -9.76 0.84
C ASP A 112 -1.99 -10.48 -0.49
N SER A 113 -0.96 -10.92 -1.20
CA SER A 113 -1.06 -11.92 -2.28
C SER A 113 -1.08 -13.36 -1.74
N LYS A 114 -1.57 -13.54 -0.52
CA LYS A 114 -1.82 -14.87 0.08
C LYS A 114 -3.30 -15.01 0.40
N LYS A 115 -4.10 -15.15 -0.66
CA LYS A 115 -5.19 -16.12 -0.69
C LYS A 115 -4.89 -17.14 -1.77
#